data_AF-A0AAN8IZW5-F1
#
_entry.id   AF-A0AAN8IZW5-F1
#
_cell.length_a   1.000
_cell.length_b   1.000
_cell.length_c   1.000
_cell.angle_alpha   90.00
_cell.angle_beta   90.00
_cell.angle_gamma   90.00
#
_symmetry.space_group_name_H-M   'P 1'
#
loop_
_entity.id
_entity.type
_entity.pdbx_description
1 polymer ?
#
loop_
_entity_poly.entity_id
_entity_poly.type
_entity_poly.pdbx_seq_one_letter_code
_entity_poly.pdbx_strand_id
1 'polypeptide(L)'
;MALSNAERQRKFRQNRDRNCFKREEYLQYERERYKKDKLLKKKKCVKDMSLREQRAIRKKWRNAKQKERKNKKKLSNAIITPPNSPTENLDQSVRSSKREKRQQSKCYRDNEKLRLEVLKQKKICEKYKKKLIRLREENKDNNNKDSPRTTTRKLLRHISKKTEADIALS
;
A
#
# COMPACT_ATOMS: atom_id res chain seq x y z
N MET A 1 34.22 -14.80 37.78
CA MET A 1 33.65 -15.26 36.49
C MET A 1 34.00 -14.27 35.39
N ALA A 2 34.36 -14.75 34.20
CA ALA A 2 34.60 -13.87 33.06
C ALA A 2 33.27 -13.31 32.54
N LEU A 3 33.21 -11.99 32.30
CA LEU A 3 32.01 -11.33 31.74
C LEU A 3 31.74 -11.84 30.32
N SER A 4 30.46 -12.07 30.02
CA SER A 4 30.03 -12.43 28.66
C SER A 4 30.36 -11.31 27.66
N ASN A 5 30.54 -11.66 26.38
CA ASN A 5 30.74 -10.68 25.30
C ASN A 5 29.69 -9.58 25.30
N ALA A 6 28.42 -9.93 25.53
CA ALA A 6 27.32 -8.99 25.58
C ALA A 6 27.48 -7.98 26.73
N GLU A 7 27.89 -8.46 27.90
CA GLU A 7 28.10 -7.64 29.09
C GLU A 7 29.32 -6.74 28.95
N ARG A 8 30.42 -7.26 28.37
CA ARG A 8 31.60 -6.45 28.02
C ARG A 8 31.21 -5.30 27.10
N GLN A 9 30.39 -5.58 26.09
CA GLN A 9 29.94 -4.56 25.14
C GLN A 9 28.96 -3.56 25.77
N ARG A 10 28.11 -4.00 26.71
CA ARG A 10 27.22 -3.14 27.49
C ARG A 10 28.02 -2.16 28.37
N LYS A 11 28.99 -2.67 29.14
CA LYS A 11 29.88 -1.84 29.96
C LYS A 11 30.69 -0.85 29.13
N PHE A 12 31.21 -1.29 27.98
CA PHE A 12 31.92 -0.41 27.06
C PHE A 12 31.05 0.74 26.56
N ARG A 13 29.80 0.47 26.13
CA ARG A 13 28.86 1.51 25.70
C ARG A 13 28.54 2.47 26.84
N GLN A 14 28.25 1.96 28.04
CA GLN A 14 28.00 2.78 29.23
C GLN A 14 29.20 3.69 29.55
N ASN A 15 30.43 3.17 29.54
CA ASN A 15 31.63 3.96 29.81
C ASN A 15 31.92 4.99 28.72
N ARG A 16 31.60 4.66 27.46
CA ARG A 16 31.70 5.58 26.33
C ARG A 16 30.69 6.72 26.44
N ASP A 17 29.46 6.42 26.80
CA ASP A 17 28.38 7.39 26.87
C ASP A 17 28.49 8.27 28.14
N ARG A 18 29.10 7.74 29.22
CA ARG A 18 29.48 8.51 30.43
C ARG A 18 30.56 9.56 30.20
N ASN A 19 31.42 9.39 29.19
CA ASN A 19 32.54 10.31 28.90
C ASN A 19 32.35 10.97 27.53
N CYS A 20 31.40 11.90 27.45
CA CYS A 20 31.07 12.63 26.23
C CYS A 20 32.29 13.35 25.63
N PHE A 21 33.13 13.98 26.45
CA PHE A 21 34.33 14.70 26.00
C PHE A 21 35.32 13.80 25.25
N LYS A 22 35.70 12.66 25.81
CA LYS A 22 36.60 11.69 25.14
C LYS A 22 36.00 11.16 23.84
N ARG A 23 34.67 11.04 23.79
CA ARG A 23 33.97 10.63 22.57
C ARG A 23 34.04 11.72 21.50
N GLU A 24 33.89 12.98 21.88
CA GLU A 24 34.00 14.12 20.97
C GLU A 24 35.43 14.28 20.45
N GLU A 25 36.44 14.21 21.31
CA GLU A 25 37.86 14.21 20.92
C GLU A 25 38.18 13.11 19.91
N TYR A 26 37.72 11.88 20.17
CA TYR A 26 37.88 10.77 19.23
C TYR A 26 37.21 11.05 17.88
N LEU A 27 35.99 11.61 17.89
CA LEU A 27 35.29 11.96 16.66
C LEU A 27 35.97 13.10 15.90
N GLN A 28 36.53 14.08 16.61
CA GLN A 28 37.33 15.15 16.01
C GLN A 28 38.61 14.57 15.38
N TYR A 29 39.34 13.75 16.11
CA TYR A 29 40.52 13.04 15.60
C TYR A 29 40.20 12.22 14.33
N GLU A 30 39.11 11.45 14.33
CA GLU A 30 38.69 10.68 13.15
C GLU A 30 38.33 11.59 11.96
N ARG A 31 37.67 12.73 12.20
CA ARG A 31 37.38 13.72 11.15
C ARG A 31 38.66 14.30 10.56
N GLU A 32 39.63 14.67 11.41
CA GLU A 32 40.92 15.20 10.97
C GLU A 32 41.73 14.16 10.21
N ARG A 33 41.78 12.94 10.73
CA ARG A 33 42.41 11.80 10.05
C ARG A 33 41.80 11.57 8.67
N TYR A 34 40.47 11.63 8.56
CA TYR A 34 39.80 11.52 7.27
C TYR A 34 40.16 12.66 6.32
N LYS A 35 40.22 13.92 6.80
CA LYS A 35 40.67 15.07 6.00
C LYS A 35 42.10 14.85 5.50
N LYS A 36 43.02 14.43 6.37
CA LYS A 36 44.42 14.11 6.03
C LYS A 36 44.52 12.97 5.01
N ASP A 37 43.78 11.88 5.21
CA ASP A 37 43.74 10.74 4.26
C ASP A 37 43.23 11.15 2.88
N LYS A 38 42.23 12.04 2.83
CA LYS A 38 41.66 12.56 1.59
C LYS A 38 42.66 13.48 0.88
N LEU A 39 43.35 14.35 1.61
CA LEU A 39 44.40 15.22 1.09
C LEU A 39 45.57 14.39 0.51
N LEU A 40 46.00 13.37 1.25
CA LEU A 40 47.06 12.44 0.84
C LEU A 40 46.61 11.42 -0.23
N LYS A 41 45.38 11.53 -0.76
CA LYS A 41 44.78 10.60 -1.74
C LYS A 41 44.81 9.12 -1.33
N LYS A 42 44.98 8.82 -0.03
CA LYS A 42 44.90 7.44 0.51
C LYS A 42 43.48 6.89 0.41
N LYS A 43 42.47 7.76 0.43
CA LYS A 43 41.07 7.43 0.17
C LYS A 43 40.61 8.10 -1.12
N LYS A 44 40.52 7.31 -2.20
CA LYS A 44 40.03 7.78 -3.50
C LYS A 44 38.50 7.87 -3.50
N CYS A 45 37.94 8.91 -4.12
CA CYS A 45 36.50 8.93 -4.40
C CYS A 45 36.20 7.94 -5.52
N VAL A 46 34.96 7.45 -5.62
CA VAL A 46 34.62 6.41 -6.62
C VAL A 46 34.95 6.84 -8.05
N LYS A 47 34.75 8.12 -8.36
CA LYS A 47 35.09 8.74 -9.65
C LYS A 47 36.59 8.76 -9.96
N ASP A 48 37.43 8.82 -8.92
CA ASP A 48 38.90 8.92 -9.03
C ASP A 48 39.56 7.53 -8.97
N MET A 49 38.77 6.46 -8.88
CA MET A 49 39.27 5.08 -8.91
C MET A 49 39.33 4.57 -10.35
N SER A 50 40.33 3.73 -10.62
CA SER A 50 40.42 3.00 -11.88
C SER A 50 39.21 2.09 -12.09
N LEU A 51 38.88 1.79 -13.35
CA LEU A 51 37.79 0.87 -13.70
C LEU A 51 37.96 -0.51 -13.04
N ARG A 52 39.21 -0.97 -12.86
CA ARG A 52 39.54 -2.23 -12.19
C ARG A 52 39.20 -2.19 -10.70
N GLU A 53 39.57 -1.12 -9.99
CA GLU A 53 39.22 -0.91 -8.58
C GLU A 53 37.70 -0.79 -8.40
N GLN A 54 37.01 -0.04 -9.28
CA GLN A 54 35.56 0.05 -9.25
C GLN A 54 34.89 -1.32 -9.45
N ARG A 55 35.38 -2.14 -10.40
CA ARG A 55 34.90 -3.51 -10.60
C ARG A 55 35.14 -4.36 -9.35
N ALA A 56 36.29 -4.24 -8.69
CA ALA A 56 36.60 -4.96 -7.47
C ALA A 56 35.65 -4.58 -6.32
N ILE A 57 35.35 -3.29 -6.14
CA ILE A 57 34.37 -2.81 -5.14
C ILE A 57 32.96 -3.33 -5.46
N ARG A 58 32.53 -3.26 -6.72
CA ARG A 58 31.24 -3.84 -7.14
C ARG A 58 31.19 -5.35 -6.87
N LYS A 59 32.28 -6.08 -7.14
CA LYS A 59 32.39 -7.52 -6.81
C LYS A 59 32.29 -7.76 -5.30
N LYS A 60 33.02 -7.01 -4.47
CA LYS A 60 32.93 -7.09 -3.01
C LYS A 60 31.51 -6.83 -2.50
N TRP A 61 30.84 -5.81 -3.04
CA TRP A 61 29.45 -5.49 -2.68
C TRP A 61 28.48 -6.62 -3.06
N ARG A 62 28.60 -7.16 -4.27
CA ARG A 62 27.79 -8.33 -4.72
C ARG A 62 27.99 -9.52 -3.79
N ASN A 63 29.24 -9.85 -3.44
CA ASN A 63 29.56 -10.94 -2.52
C ASN A 63 28.98 -10.70 -1.12
N ALA A 64 29.12 -9.48 -0.59
CA ALA A 64 28.55 -9.12 0.71
C ALA A 64 27.02 -9.27 0.72
N LYS A 65 26.34 -8.82 -0.34
CA LYS A 65 24.88 -8.96 -0.48
C LYS A 65 24.45 -10.43 -0.64
N GLN A 66 25.22 -11.22 -1.37
CA GLN A 66 24.97 -12.65 -1.50
C GLN A 66 25.12 -13.35 -0.14
N LYS A 67 26.17 -13.04 0.62
CA LYS A 67 26.38 -13.55 1.97
C LYS A 67 25.25 -13.15 2.92
N GLU A 68 24.83 -11.89 2.88
CA GLU A 68 23.67 -11.39 3.65
C GLU A 68 22.39 -12.19 3.33
N ARG A 69 22.09 -12.42 2.04
CA ARG A 69 20.94 -13.22 1.62
C ARG A 69 21.04 -14.67 2.09
N LYS A 70 22.22 -15.30 1.98
CA LYS A 70 22.46 -16.66 2.48
C LYS A 70 22.26 -16.74 3.99
N ASN A 71 22.80 -15.80 4.75
CA ASN A 71 22.63 -15.76 6.22
C ASN A 71 21.17 -15.55 6.62
N LYS A 72 20.43 -14.69 5.91
CA LYS A 72 18.98 -14.51 6.13
C LYS A 72 18.20 -15.80 5.85
N LYS A 73 18.52 -16.51 4.76
CA LYS A 73 17.92 -17.83 4.47
C LYS A 73 18.26 -18.87 5.54
N LYS A 74 19.50 -18.91 6.02
CA LYS A 74 19.90 -19.80 7.13
C LYS A 74 19.11 -19.50 8.39
N LEU A 75 18.97 -18.22 8.75
CA LEU A 75 18.18 -17.80 9.90
C LEU A 75 16.70 -18.15 9.74
N SER A 76 16.10 -17.90 8.56
CA SER A 76 14.71 -18.28 8.31
C SER A 76 14.50 -19.79 8.36
N ASN A 77 15.42 -20.57 7.82
CA ASN A 77 15.33 -22.04 7.87
C ASN A 77 15.52 -22.58 9.29
N ALA A 78 16.41 -21.98 10.08
CA ALA A 78 16.58 -22.31 11.49
C ALA A 78 15.34 -21.97 12.35
N ILE A 79 14.51 -21.01 11.92
CA ILE A 79 13.22 -20.69 12.54
C ILE A 79 12.13 -21.71 12.13
N ILE A 80 12.27 -22.36 10.97
CA ILE A 80 11.27 -23.32 10.45
C ILE A 80 11.45 -24.73 11.04
N THR A 81 12.66 -25.10 11.47
CA THR A 81 12.86 -26.34 12.24
C THR A 81 12.32 -26.13 13.66
N PRO A 82 11.28 -26.86 14.10
CA PRO A 82 10.78 -26.73 15.46
C PRO A 82 11.90 -27.11 16.45
N PRO A 83 12.02 -26.39 17.58
CA PRO A 83 12.98 -26.77 18.62
C PRO A 83 12.65 -28.16 19.15
N ASN A 84 13.66 -28.98 19.44
CA ASN A 84 13.50 -30.34 19.99
C ASN A 84 12.93 -30.38 21.43
N SER A 85 12.37 -29.28 21.94
CA SER A 85 11.75 -29.19 23.27
C SER A 85 10.86 -27.93 23.35
N PRO A 86 9.75 -27.95 24.09
CA PRO A 86 8.88 -26.79 24.24
C PRO A 86 9.60 -25.74 25.11
N THR A 87 10.22 -24.75 24.47
CA THR A 87 10.69 -23.55 25.17
C THR A 87 9.51 -22.61 25.35
N GLU A 88 9.13 -22.37 26.60
CA GLU A 88 8.10 -21.42 26.98
C GLU A 88 8.40 -20.02 26.39
N ASN A 89 7.47 -19.56 25.56
CA ASN A 89 7.11 -18.16 25.29
C ASN A 89 8.24 -17.12 25.28
N LEU A 90 8.80 -16.85 24.09
CA LEU A 90 9.37 -15.55 23.74
C LEU A 90 8.95 -15.18 22.32
N ASP A 91 7.65 -14.96 22.12
CA ASP A 91 7.13 -14.24 20.95
C ASP A 91 7.51 -12.76 21.02
N GLN A 92 8.81 -12.48 20.93
CA GLN A 92 9.28 -11.17 20.53
C GLN A 92 9.00 -11.02 19.03
N SER A 93 7.77 -10.62 18.71
CA SER A 93 7.38 -10.14 17.39
C SER A 93 8.25 -8.92 17.03
N VAL A 94 9.42 -9.18 16.44
CA VAL A 94 10.29 -8.15 15.85
C VAL A 94 9.69 -7.71 14.52
N ARG A 95 8.44 -7.19 14.52
CA ARG A 95 7.94 -6.43 13.38
C ARG A 95 8.68 -5.09 13.38
N SER A 96 9.67 -4.95 12.49
CA SER A 96 10.43 -3.70 12.41
C SER A 96 9.47 -2.51 12.23
N SER A 97 9.54 -1.51 13.11
CA SER A 97 8.72 -0.28 13.07
C SER A 97 8.64 0.37 11.67
N LYS A 98 9.69 0.24 10.86
CA LYS A 98 9.73 0.75 9.47
C LYS A 98 8.73 0.05 8.53
N ARG A 99 8.48 -1.25 8.72
CA ARG A 99 7.50 -2.02 7.94
C ARG A 99 6.09 -1.60 8.31
N GLU A 100 5.83 -1.39 9.60
CA GLU A 100 4.53 -0.94 10.11
C GLU A 100 4.19 0.46 9.59
N LYS A 101 5.12 1.41 9.68
CA LYS A 101 4.93 2.76 9.10
C LYS A 101 4.60 2.71 7.60
N ARG A 102 5.26 1.82 6.83
CA ARG A 102 4.95 1.64 5.40
C ARG A 102 3.56 1.05 5.18
N GLN A 103 3.16 0.06 5.97
CA GLN A 103 1.83 -0.54 5.90
C GLN A 103 0.73 0.47 6.27
N GLN A 104 0.97 1.26 7.31
CA GLN A 104 0.08 2.32 7.74
C GLN A 104 -0.11 3.38 6.66
N SER A 105 0.99 3.90 6.06
CA SER A 105 0.90 4.84 4.94
C SER A 105 0.20 4.24 3.71
N LYS A 106 0.38 2.94 3.44
CA LYS A 106 -0.34 2.25 2.36
C LYS A 106 -1.85 2.21 2.65
N CYS A 107 -2.23 1.84 3.88
CA CYS A 107 -3.62 1.78 4.31
C CYS A 107 -4.33 3.13 4.16
N TYR A 108 -3.70 4.24 4.54
CA TYR A 108 -4.28 5.58 4.33
C TYR A 108 -4.50 5.91 2.85
N ARG A 109 -3.54 5.58 1.97
CA ARG A 109 -3.69 5.80 0.52
C ARG A 109 -4.81 4.95 -0.08
N ASP A 110 -4.91 3.69 0.35
CA ASP A 110 -5.92 2.76 -0.14
C ASP A 110 -7.32 3.18 0.37
N ASN A 111 -7.44 3.64 1.62
CA ASN A 111 -8.69 4.21 2.17
C ASN A 111 -9.15 5.43 1.38
N GLU A 112 -8.24 6.32 0.98
CA GLU A 112 -8.61 7.49 0.19
C GLU A 112 -9.10 7.12 -1.20
N LYS A 113 -8.46 6.15 -1.86
CA LYS A 113 -8.94 5.60 -3.14
C LYS A 113 -10.33 4.99 -3.02
N LEU A 114 -10.57 4.22 -1.96
CA LEU A 114 -11.88 3.61 -1.71
C LEU A 114 -12.96 4.67 -1.46
N ARG A 115 -12.66 5.76 -0.74
CA ARG A 115 -13.58 6.89 -0.55
C ARG A 115 -13.96 7.54 -1.87
N LEU A 116 -12.99 7.79 -2.74
CA LEU A 116 -13.24 8.35 -4.07
C LEU A 116 -14.09 7.41 -4.94
N GLU A 117 -13.83 6.10 -4.90
CA GLU A 117 -14.62 5.11 -5.64
C GLU A 117 -16.06 5.05 -5.15
N VAL A 118 -16.28 5.08 -3.84
CA VAL A 118 -17.63 5.14 -3.25
C VAL A 118 -18.36 6.41 -3.70
N LEU A 119 -17.70 7.57 -3.72
CA LEU A 119 -18.30 8.80 -4.23
C LEU A 119 -18.68 8.69 -5.70
N LYS A 120 -17.81 8.08 -6.52
CA LYS A 120 -18.09 7.84 -7.95
C LYS A 120 -19.28 6.91 -8.14
N GLN A 121 -19.34 5.81 -7.39
CA GLN A 121 -20.47 4.88 -7.42
C GLN A 121 -21.77 5.56 -6.99
N LYS A 122 -21.76 6.37 -5.92
CA LYS A 122 -22.94 7.16 -5.50
C LYS A 122 -23.46 8.06 -6.61
N LYS A 123 -22.58 8.80 -7.30
CA LYS A 123 -22.95 9.64 -8.45
C LYS A 123 -23.57 8.82 -9.59
N ILE A 124 -23.02 7.65 -9.87
CA ILE A 124 -23.55 6.73 -10.89
C ILE A 124 -24.95 6.24 -10.48
N CYS A 125 -25.11 5.76 -9.25
CA CYS A 125 -26.40 5.32 -8.73
C CYS A 125 -27.45 6.44 -8.79
N GLU A 126 -27.12 7.67 -8.40
CA GLU A 126 -28.02 8.81 -8.51
C GLU A 126 -28.43 9.11 -9.96
N LYS A 127 -27.47 9.07 -10.90
CA LYS A 127 -27.74 9.25 -12.32
C LYS A 127 -28.75 8.22 -12.82
N TYR A 128 -28.53 6.94 -12.52
CA TYR A 128 -29.43 5.87 -12.96
C TYR A 128 -30.79 5.92 -12.24
N LYS A 129 -30.83 6.26 -10.95
CA LYS A 129 -32.08 6.48 -10.21
C LYS A 129 -32.92 7.58 -10.85
N LYS A 130 -32.31 8.73 -11.17
CA LYS A 130 -32.98 9.83 -11.87
C LYS A 130 -33.45 9.41 -13.27
N LYS A 131 -32.63 8.66 -14.02
CA LYS A 131 -33.01 8.13 -15.34
C LYS A 131 -34.24 7.20 -15.25
N LEU A 132 -34.27 6.32 -14.26
CA LEU A 132 -35.38 5.39 -14.04
C LEU A 132 -36.67 6.13 -13.70
N ILE A 133 -36.61 7.15 -12.84
CA ILE A 133 -37.76 8.00 -12.51
C ILE A 133 -38.32 8.66 -13.78
N ARG A 134 -37.48 9.30 -14.59
CA ARG A 134 -37.90 9.95 -15.85
C ARG A 134 -38.55 8.96 -16.81
N LEU A 135 -37.94 7.79 -17.03
CA LEU A 135 -38.51 6.75 -17.87
C LEU A 135 -39.86 6.25 -17.35
N ARG A 136 -40.03 6.18 -16.02
CA ARG A 136 -41.30 5.79 -15.40
C ARG A 136 -42.38 6.85 -15.61
N GLU A 137 -42.02 8.13 -15.49
CA GLU A 137 -42.91 9.26 -15.75
C GLU A 137 -43.29 9.34 -17.24
N GLU A 138 -42.33 9.24 -18.16
CA GLU A 138 -42.57 9.18 -19.62
C GLU A 138 -43.49 8.02 -20.00
N ASN A 139 -43.27 6.82 -19.43
CA ASN A 139 -44.15 5.67 -19.67
C ASN A 139 -45.55 5.86 -19.07
N LYS A 140 -45.67 6.57 -17.94
CA LYS A 140 -46.97 6.90 -17.34
C LYS A 140 -47.74 7.89 -18.21
N ASP A 141 -47.04 8.90 -18.73
CA ASP A 141 -47.60 9.88 -19.66
C ASP A 141 -47.97 9.25 -21.00
N ASN A 142 -47.19 8.28 -21.49
CA ASN A 142 -47.50 7.52 -22.71
C ASN A 142 -48.65 6.54 -22.53
N ASN A 143 -48.81 5.93 -21.34
CA ASN A 143 -49.98 5.10 -21.02
C ASN A 143 -51.26 5.94 -20.83
N ASN A 144 -51.13 7.20 -20.42
CA ASN A 144 -52.25 8.13 -20.25
C ASN A 144 -52.57 8.94 -21.52
N LYS A 145 -51.66 9.01 -22.50
CA LYS A 145 -51.92 9.62 -23.81
C LYS A 145 -52.41 8.54 -24.76
N ASP A 146 -53.72 8.49 -24.98
CA ASP A 146 -54.25 7.74 -26.11
C ASP A 146 -53.61 8.28 -27.40
N SER A 147 -52.82 7.45 -28.07
CA SER A 147 -52.36 7.72 -29.44
C SER A 147 -53.56 8.02 -30.34
N PRO A 148 -53.42 8.86 -31.40
CA PRO A 148 -54.49 9.14 -32.36
C PRO A 148 -55.19 7.89 -32.91
N ARG A 149 -54.45 6.78 -32.98
CA ARG A 149 -54.97 5.46 -33.38
C ARG A 149 -55.82 4.80 -32.31
N THR A 150 -55.51 4.98 -31.02
CA THR A 150 -56.29 4.44 -29.90
C THR A 150 -57.52 5.28 -29.61
N THR A 151 -57.45 6.62 -29.73
CA THR A 151 -58.60 7.52 -29.61
C THR A 151 -59.65 7.21 -30.68
N THR A 152 -59.25 7.13 -31.95
CA THR A 152 -60.14 6.76 -33.06
C THR A 152 -60.76 5.37 -32.86
N ARG A 153 -59.99 4.38 -32.41
CA ARG A 153 -60.50 3.03 -32.13
C ARG A 153 -61.48 2.99 -30.96
N LYS A 154 -61.29 3.80 -29.91
CA LYS A 154 -62.27 3.97 -28.82
C LYS A 154 -63.55 4.63 -29.31
N LEU A 155 -63.44 5.69 -30.11
CA LEU A 155 -64.58 6.38 -30.74
C LEU A 155 -65.41 5.43 -31.61
N LEU A 156 -64.76 4.66 -32.49
CA LEU A 156 -65.41 3.67 -33.35
C LEU A 156 -66.05 2.53 -32.55
N ARG A 157 -65.46 2.09 -31.43
CA ARG A 157 -66.06 1.09 -30.54
C ARG A 157 -67.33 1.59 -29.86
N HIS A 158 -67.37 2.86 -29.45
CA HIS A 158 -68.58 3.44 -28.88
C HIS A 158 -69.69 3.59 -29.92
N ILE A 159 -69.32 3.93 -31.15
CA ILE A 159 -70.27 4.01 -32.27
C ILE A 159 -70.85 2.63 -32.60
N SER A 160 -70.03 1.58 -32.72
CA SER A 160 -70.55 0.23 -33.04
C SER A 160 -71.46 -0.33 -31.93
N LYS A 161 -71.10 -0.10 -30.65
CA LYS A 161 -71.95 -0.51 -29.52
C LYS A 161 -73.27 0.25 -29.46
N LYS A 162 -73.27 1.52 -29.87
CA LYS A 162 -74.49 2.33 -29.94
C LYS A 162 -75.40 1.85 -31.06
N THR A 163 -74.85 1.57 -32.24
CA THR A 163 -75.62 1.00 -33.36
C THR A 163 -76.18 -0.39 -33.04
N GLU A 164 -75.42 -1.24 -32.34
CA GLU A 164 -75.91 -2.56 -31.89
C GLU A 164 -77.06 -2.44 -30.87
N ALA A 165 -76.99 -1.46 -29.96
CA ALA A 165 -78.07 -1.21 -29.00
C ALA A 165 -79.33 -0.63 -29.67
N ASP A 166 -79.18 0.28 -30.63
CA ASP A 166 -80.29 0.89 -31.36
C ASP A 166 -81.02 -0.13 -32.27
N ILE A 167 -80.28 -1.09 -32.85
CA ILE A 167 -80.85 -2.21 -33.63
C ILE A 167 -81.58 -3.22 -32.72
N ALA A 168 -81.12 -3.43 -31.48
CA ALA A 168 -81.77 -4.35 -30.54
C ALA A 168 -83.05 -3.79 -29.90
N LEU A 169 -83.34 -2.48 -30.08
CA LEU A 169 -84.50 -1.77 -29.55
C LEU A 169 -85.57 -1.43 -30.61
N SER A 170 -85.33 -1.78 -31.88
CA SER A 170 -86.30 -1.68 -33.00
C SER A 170 -86.84 -3.06 -33.39
#